data_AF-A0A0M9E5V8-F1
#
_entry.id   AF-A0A0M9E5V8-F1
#
_cell.length_a   1.000
_cell.length_b   1.000
_cell.length_c   1.000
_cell.angle_alpha   90.00
_cell.angle_beta   90.00
_cell.angle_gamma   90.00
#
_symmetry.space_group_name_H-M   'P 1'
#
loop_
_entity.id
_entity.type
_entity.pdbx_description
1 polymer ?
#
loop_
_entity_poly.entity_id
_entity_poly.type
_entity_poly.pdbx_seq_one_letter_code
_entity_poly.pdbx_strand_id
1 'polypeptide(L)'
;MKKKIIIFFYSVIALIFAWSIKIRNDISNIHLPKSRFSFPFLNNDCSFVIKTADLLVKTGTGNSGRKCFFRSYIIASILQRFGIDVDINVGLSTLPADKKIHGHCWVSIQDKVFSESDKLPKLYPYKLYSTPSKVTYWYGI
;
A
#
# COMPACT_ATOMS: atom_id res chain seq x y z
N MET A 1 -11.69 13.64 -17.41
CA MET A 1 -10.35 13.40 -18.02
C MET A 1 -9.20 13.91 -17.14
N LYS A 2 -9.22 15.18 -16.68
CA LYS A 2 -8.15 15.78 -15.86
C LYS A 2 -7.77 14.97 -14.59
N LYS A 3 -8.75 14.48 -13.83
CA LYS A 3 -8.51 13.70 -12.58
C LYS A 3 -7.75 12.39 -12.80
N LYS A 4 -8.05 11.65 -13.89
CA LYS A 4 -7.36 10.39 -14.23
C LYS A 4 -5.89 10.62 -14.58
N ILE A 5 -5.59 11.71 -15.30
CA ILE A 5 -4.21 12.10 -15.63
C ILE A 5 -3.44 12.41 -14.34
N ILE A 6 -4.07 13.15 -13.41
CA ILE A 6 -3.48 13.46 -12.10
C ILE A 6 -3.19 12.20 -11.29
N ILE A 7 -4.15 11.27 -11.22
CA ILE A 7 -3.97 9.97 -10.55
C ILE A 7 -2.79 9.22 -11.17
N PHE A 8 -2.76 9.09 -12.50
CA PHE A 8 -1.69 8.38 -13.20
C PHE A 8 -0.31 9.00 -12.89
N PHE A 9 -0.19 10.32 -13.01
CA PHE A 9 1.06 11.03 -12.75
C PHE A 9 1.56 10.84 -11.31
N TYR A 10 0.67 10.99 -10.31
CA TYR A 10 1.06 10.76 -8.93
C TYR A 10 1.35 9.29 -8.63
N SER A 11 0.75 8.35 -9.36
CA SER A 11 1.03 6.92 -9.18
C SER A 11 2.43 6.58 -9.68
N VAL A 12 2.89 7.21 -10.78
CA VAL A 12 4.28 7.10 -11.25
C VAL A 12 5.25 7.68 -10.23
N ILE A 13 4.95 8.87 -9.67
CA ILE A 13 5.77 9.46 -8.60
C ILE A 13 5.84 8.52 -7.38
N ALA A 14 4.70 7.97 -6.95
CA ALA A 14 4.66 7.05 -5.82
C ALA A 14 5.46 5.76 -6.08
N LEU A 15 5.45 5.24 -7.32
CA LEU A 15 6.30 4.12 -7.71
C LEU A 15 7.80 4.44 -7.53
N ILE A 16 8.25 5.63 -7.95
CA ILE A 16 9.65 6.07 -7.78
C ILE A 16 10.02 6.16 -6.30
N PHE A 17 9.14 6.71 -5.45
CA PHE A 17 9.36 6.76 -4.01
C PHE A 17 9.41 5.37 -3.38
N ALA A 18 8.50 4.47 -3.74
CA ALA A 18 8.52 3.09 -3.28
C ALA A 18 9.83 2.37 -3.66
N TRP A 19 10.34 2.61 -4.87
CA TRP A 19 11.66 2.12 -5.28
C TRP A 19 12.78 2.65 -4.40
N SER A 20 12.75 3.94 -4.08
CA SER A 20 13.74 4.57 -3.19
C SER A 20 13.71 3.95 -1.78
N ILE A 21 12.51 3.74 -1.21
CA ILE A 21 12.33 3.07 0.08
C ILE A 21 12.90 1.66 0.04
N LYS A 22 12.59 0.91 -1.03
CA LYS A 22 13.07 -0.46 -1.20
C LYS A 22 14.60 -0.53 -1.29
N ILE A 23 15.24 0.32 -2.09
CA ILE A 23 16.70 0.34 -2.29
C ILE A 23 17.42 0.64 -0.97
N ARG A 24 16.86 1.54 -0.14
CA ARG A 24 17.38 1.86 1.20
C ARG A 24 17.05 0.80 2.25
N ASN A 25 16.23 -0.19 1.90
CA ASN A 25 15.65 -1.18 2.79
C ASN A 25 14.95 -0.57 4.02
N ASP A 26 14.36 0.61 3.85
CA ASP A 26 13.84 1.44 4.95
C ASP A 26 12.32 1.33 5.06
N ILE A 27 11.82 0.10 5.21
CA ILE A 27 10.38 -0.17 5.37
C ILE A 27 9.86 0.40 6.70
N SER A 28 10.74 0.66 7.66
CA SER A 28 10.48 1.36 8.92
C SER A 28 10.03 2.81 8.74
N ASN A 29 10.55 3.51 7.73
CA ASN A 29 10.28 4.94 7.51
C ASN A 29 9.42 5.19 6.27
N ILE A 30 8.31 4.46 6.17
CA ILE A 30 7.30 4.78 5.14
C ILE A 30 6.58 6.07 5.55
N HIS A 31 6.67 7.06 4.67
CA HIS A 31 5.93 8.31 4.79
C HIS A 31 4.97 8.47 3.62
N LEU A 32 3.70 8.67 3.95
CA LEU A 32 2.68 9.03 2.98
C LEU A 32 2.71 10.54 2.68
N PRO A 33 2.36 10.94 1.45
CA PRO A 33 2.24 12.35 1.10
C PRO A 33 1.14 13.02 1.93
N LYS A 34 1.31 14.31 2.26
CA LYS A 34 0.23 15.09 2.88
C LYS A 34 -1.00 15.16 1.95
N SER A 35 -2.19 15.23 2.56
CA SER A 35 -3.42 15.54 1.83
C SER A 35 -3.29 16.88 1.11
N ARG A 36 -3.75 16.94 -0.13
CA ARG A 36 -3.68 18.16 -0.97
C ARG A 36 -5.01 18.51 -1.62
N PHE A 37 -5.89 17.54 -1.83
CA PHE A 37 -7.13 17.73 -2.56
C PHE A 37 -8.31 17.41 -1.66
N SER A 38 -9.33 18.28 -1.71
CA SER A 38 -10.61 18.14 -1.01
C SER A 38 -11.76 17.79 -1.95
N PHE A 39 -11.47 17.29 -3.15
CA PHE A 39 -12.50 16.86 -4.10
C PHE A 39 -13.15 15.56 -3.65
N PRO A 40 -14.45 15.36 -3.92
CA PRO A 40 -15.12 14.08 -3.66
C PRO A 40 -14.40 12.96 -4.41
N PHE A 41 -14.00 11.93 -3.67
CA PHE A 41 -13.35 10.73 -4.19
C PHE A 41 -14.41 9.65 -4.39
N LEU A 42 -14.72 9.30 -5.64
CA LEU A 42 -15.81 8.40 -5.99
C LEU A 42 -15.33 6.97 -6.17
N ASN A 43 -16.23 5.99 -6.08
CA ASN A 43 -15.91 4.56 -6.28
C ASN A 43 -15.22 4.26 -7.62
N ASN A 44 -15.61 4.97 -8.69
CA ASN A 44 -14.97 4.83 -10.00
C ASN A 44 -13.50 5.29 -9.99
N ASP A 45 -13.15 6.25 -9.13
CA ASP A 45 -11.77 6.70 -8.95
C ASP A 45 -10.95 5.64 -8.19
N CYS A 46 -11.52 5.03 -7.15
CA CYS A 46 -10.88 3.91 -6.43
C CYS A 46 -10.51 2.76 -7.37
N SER A 47 -11.45 2.32 -8.22
CA SER A 47 -11.17 1.26 -9.22
C SER A 47 -10.06 1.66 -10.18
N PHE A 48 -10.03 2.94 -10.60
CA PHE A 48 -8.99 3.45 -11.47
C PHE A 48 -7.61 3.50 -10.80
N VAL A 49 -7.55 3.89 -9.52
CA VAL A 49 -6.30 3.86 -8.71
C VAL A 49 -5.75 2.44 -8.63
N ILE A 50 -6.60 1.46 -8.29
CA ILE A 50 -6.19 0.05 -8.17
C ILE A 50 -5.62 -0.46 -9.49
N LYS A 51 -6.36 -0.27 -10.60
CA LYS A 51 -5.91 -0.69 -11.94
C LYS A 51 -4.60 -0.02 -12.35
N THR A 52 -4.43 1.25 -12.02
CA THR A 52 -3.21 2.00 -12.31
C THR A 52 -2.03 1.46 -11.50
N ALA A 53 -2.23 1.20 -10.21
CA ALA A 53 -1.21 0.60 -9.36
C ALA A 53 -0.80 -0.79 -9.87
N ASP A 54 -1.76 -1.64 -10.22
CA ASP A 54 -1.51 -2.97 -10.76
C ASP A 54 -0.72 -2.93 -12.06
N LEU A 55 -1.09 -2.03 -12.99
CA LEU A 55 -0.38 -1.82 -14.24
C LEU A 55 1.08 -1.39 -13.99
N LEU A 56 1.28 -0.37 -13.17
CA LEU A 56 2.60 0.18 -12.86
C LEU A 56 3.48 -0.82 -12.11
N VAL A 57 2.93 -1.63 -11.21
CA VAL A 57 3.68 -2.68 -10.53
C VAL A 57 4.06 -3.78 -11.51
N LYS A 58 3.14 -4.19 -12.39
CA LYS A 58 3.40 -5.23 -13.40
C LYS A 58 4.52 -4.82 -14.36
N THR A 59 4.53 -3.56 -14.81
CA THR A 59 5.51 -3.07 -15.80
C THR A 59 6.78 -2.52 -15.16
N GLY A 60 6.68 -1.88 -13.99
CA GLY A 60 7.75 -1.09 -13.39
C GLY A 60 8.53 -1.78 -12.26
N THR A 61 8.15 -2.99 -11.84
CA THR A 61 8.86 -3.71 -10.73
C THR A 61 9.52 -5.02 -11.14
N GLY A 62 9.28 -5.54 -12.35
CA GLY A 62 9.88 -6.78 -12.85
C GLY A 62 9.75 -7.97 -11.87
N ASN A 63 10.86 -8.68 -11.65
CA ASN A 63 10.98 -9.79 -10.68
C ASN A 63 11.55 -9.36 -9.33
N SER A 64 11.45 -8.08 -8.99
CA SER A 64 12.22 -7.51 -7.89
C SER A 64 11.73 -7.88 -6.47
N GLY A 65 10.71 -8.74 -6.35
CA GLY A 65 10.04 -9.08 -5.09
C GLY A 65 9.23 -7.91 -4.52
N ARG A 66 8.51 -8.14 -3.41
CA ARG A 66 7.74 -7.10 -2.68
C ARG A 66 6.68 -6.36 -3.50
N LYS A 67 6.05 -7.02 -4.49
CA LYS A 67 5.02 -6.41 -5.35
C LYS A 67 3.84 -5.85 -4.56
N CYS A 68 3.44 -6.51 -3.46
CA CYS A 68 2.42 -6.05 -2.54
C CYS A 68 2.77 -4.69 -1.91
N PHE A 69 4.03 -4.47 -1.52
CA PHE A 69 4.48 -3.18 -0.99
C PHE A 69 4.35 -2.05 -2.01
N PHE A 70 4.84 -2.24 -3.24
CA PHE A 70 4.73 -1.21 -4.27
C PHE A 70 3.28 -0.85 -4.57
N ARG A 71 2.42 -1.86 -4.71
CA ARG A 71 0.99 -1.69 -4.96
C ARG A 71 0.33 -0.89 -3.83
N SER A 72 0.52 -1.32 -2.59
CA SER A 72 -0.06 -0.71 -1.40
C SER A 72 0.45 0.71 -1.19
N TYR A 73 1.73 0.97 -1.40
CA TYR A 73 2.29 2.31 -1.30
C TYR A 73 1.73 3.26 -2.35
N ILE A 74 1.58 2.82 -3.61
CA ILE A 74 0.97 3.64 -4.67
C ILE A 74 -0.48 3.95 -4.30
N ILE A 75 -1.28 2.93 -3.96
CA ILE A 75 -2.69 3.10 -3.59
C ILE A 75 -2.83 4.09 -2.43
N ALA A 76 -2.13 3.83 -1.31
CA ALA A 76 -2.19 4.69 -0.13
C ALA A 76 -1.74 6.12 -0.44
N SER A 77 -0.67 6.29 -1.23
CA SER A 77 -0.18 7.62 -1.62
C SER A 77 -1.20 8.42 -2.42
N ILE A 78 -1.97 7.76 -3.29
CA ILE A 78 -3.02 8.43 -4.04
C ILE A 78 -4.20 8.75 -3.11
N LEU A 79 -4.73 7.77 -2.39
CA LEU A 79 -5.89 7.96 -1.51
C LEU A 79 -5.64 9.07 -0.48
N GLN A 80 -4.47 9.08 0.15
CA GLN A 80 -4.07 10.11 1.12
C GLN A 80 -4.02 11.52 0.51
N ARG A 81 -3.55 11.66 -0.75
CA ARG A 81 -3.53 12.96 -1.45
C ARG A 81 -4.93 13.52 -1.68
N PHE A 82 -5.92 12.65 -1.84
CA PHE A 82 -7.33 12.99 -1.98
C PHE A 82 -8.07 13.05 -0.64
N GLY A 83 -7.34 13.09 0.48
CA GLY A 83 -7.91 13.30 1.81
C GLY A 83 -8.56 12.07 2.42
N ILE A 84 -8.41 10.89 1.82
CA ILE A 84 -8.85 9.65 2.44
C ILE A 84 -7.81 9.25 3.48
N ASP A 85 -8.27 9.02 4.70
CA ASP A 85 -7.41 8.48 5.74
C ASP A 85 -7.14 7.00 5.49
N VAL A 86 -5.86 6.65 5.36
CA VAL A 86 -5.40 5.31 5.02
C VAL A 86 -4.24 4.90 5.90
N ASP A 87 -4.21 3.61 6.23
CA ASP A 87 -3.08 2.97 6.88
C ASP A 87 -2.42 1.99 5.91
N ILE A 88 -1.08 1.98 5.92
CA ILE A 88 -0.30 0.89 5.32
C ILE A 88 -0.07 -0.16 6.40
N ASN A 89 -0.35 -1.41 6.08
CA ASN A 89 -0.13 -2.53 6.98
C ASN A 89 0.96 -3.43 6.43
N VAL A 90 1.87 -3.84 7.30
CA VAL A 90 2.97 -4.77 6.97
C VAL A 90 2.86 -5.98 7.88
N GLY A 91 2.51 -7.12 7.31
CA GLY A 91 2.41 -8.39 8.01
C GLY A 91 3.62 -9.27 7.75
N LEU A 92 4.12 -9.92 8.79
CA LEU A 92 5.14 -10.96 8.70
C LEU A 92 4.58 -12.24 9.33
N SER A 93 4.69 -13.37 8.63
CA SER A 93 4.28 -14.68 9.14
C SER A 93 5.33 -15.72 8.81
N THR A 94 5.44 -16.73 9.65
CA THR A 94 6.22 -17.95 9.37
C THR A 94 5.24 -19.06 9.09
N LEU A 95 5.02 -19.37 7.81
CA LEU A 95 4.07 -20.43 7.48
C LEU A 95 4.63 -21.80 7.93
N PRO A 96 3.85 -22.63 8.64
CA PRO A 96 4.34 -23.91 9.15
C PRO A 96 4.88 -24.86 8.08
N ALA A 97 4.38 -24.73 6.85
CA ALA A 97 4.65 -25.65 5.75
C ALA A 97 6.06 -25.50 5.15
N ASP A 98 6.68 -24.33 5.20
CA ASP A 98 7.97 -24.09 4.53
C ASP A 98 9.05 -23.45 5.41
N LYS A 99 8.73 -23.10 6.68
CA LYS A 99 9.63 -22.38 7.61
C LYS A 99 10.21 -21.08 7.03
N LYS A 100 9.63 -20.54 5.95
CA LYS A 100 10.07 -19.28 5.36
C LYS A 100 9.27 -18.14 5.95
N ILE A 101 9.93 -17.00 6.08
CA ILE A 101 9.27 -15.75 6.48
C ILE A 101 8.56 -15.20 5.25
N HIS A 102 7.23 -15.12 5.33
CA HIS A 102 6.38 -14.50 4.33
C HIS A 102 5.98 -13.11 4.79
N GLY A 103 6.26 -12.13 3.93
CA GLY A 103 5.87 -10.75 4.16
C GLY A 103 4.76 -10.32 3.22
N HIS A 104 3.76 -9.63 3.75
CA HIS A 104 2.69 -9.04 2.97
C HIS A 104 2.45 -7.59 3.35
N CYS A 105 1.98 -6.78 2.41
CA CYS A 105 1.71 -5.37 2.62
C CYS A 105 0.38 -4.99 1.97
N TRP A 106 -0.54 -4.43 2.75
CA TRP A 106 -1.89 -4.07 2.30
C TRP A 106 -2.29 -2.68 2.81
N VAL A 107 -3.36 -2.12 2.24
CA VAL A 107 -3.94 -0.84 2.67
C VAL A 107 -5.21 -1.10 3.46
N SER A 108 -5.46 -0.31 4.49
CA SER A 108 -6.77 -0.24 5.15
C SER A 108 -7.32 1.18 5.19
N ILE A 109 -8.66 1.28 5.19
CA ILE A 109 -9.43 2.51 5.35
C ILE A 109 -10.36 2.27 6.53
N GLN A 110 -10.26 3.09 7.58
CA GLN A 110 -11.08 2.93 8.80
C GLN A 110 -11.03 1.48 9.33
N ASP A 111 -9.82 0.94 9.49
CA ASP A 111 -9.54 -0.43 9.96
C ASP A 111 -10.08 -1.58 9.07
N LYS A 112 -10.63 -1.27 7.89
CA LYS A 112 -11.09 -2.28 6.91
C LYS A 112 -10.08 -2.46 5.81
N VAL A 113 -9.79 -3.71 5.44
CA VAL A 113 -8.92 -4.04 4.31
C VAL A 113 -9.46 -3.40 3.03
N PHE A 114 -8.58 -2.75 2.27
CA PHE A 114 -8.91 -2.11 1.01
C PHE A 114 -8.27 -2.84 -0.16
N SER A 115 -9.07 -3.17 -1.19
CA SER A 115 -8.62 -3.74 -2.46
C SER A 115 -7.94 -5.13 -2.37
N GLU A 116 -8.10 -5.82 -1.24
CA GLU A 116 -7.51 -7.13 -0.96
C GLU A 116 -8.49 -8.01 -0.16
N SER A 117 -8.08 -9.24 0.18
CA SER A 117 -8.94 -10.17 0.88
C SER A 117 -9.16 -9.77 2.34
N ASP A 118 -10.41 -9.81 2.79
CA ASP A 118 -10.80 -9.65 4.19
C ASP A 118 -10.28 -10.76 5.12
N LYS A 119 -9.56 -11.75 4.58
CA LYS A 119 -8.89 -12.80 5.36
C LYS A 119 -7.55 -12.34 5.93
N LEU A 120 -6.97 -11.24 5.46
CA LEU A 120 -5.67 -10.74 5.94
C LEU A 120 -5.61 -10.53 7.46
N PRO A 121 -6.62 -9.94 8.14
CA PRO A 121 -6.61 -9.83 9.59
C PRO A 121 -6.60 -11.18 10.33
N LYS A 122 -7.12 -12.25 9.70
CA LYS A 122 -7.06 -13.61 10.27
C LYS A 122 -5.68 -14.24 10.09
N LEU A 123 -4.98 -13.91 8.99
CA LEU A 123 -3.62 -14.38 8.71
C LEU A 123 -2.57 -13.64 9.56
N TYR A 124 -2.86 -12.39 9.93
CA TYR A 124 -1.98 -11.55 10.75
C TYR A 124 -2.73 -11.00 11.97
N PRO A 125 -3.13 -11.86 12.93
CA PRO A 125 -4.03 -11.46 14.02
C PRO A 125 -3.36 -10.62 15.11
N TYR A 126 -2.02 -10.61 15.19
CA TYR A 126 -1.29 -9.90 16.23
C TYR A 126 -0.76 -8.56 15.73
N LYS A 127 -1.37 -7.46 16.20
CA LYS A 127 -0.84 -6.11 15.98
C LYS A 127 0.41 -5.92 16.85
N LEU A 128 1.54 -5.60 16.24
CA LEU A 128 2.80 -5.37 16.94
C LEU A 128 2.98 -3.90 17.33
N TYR A 129 2.87 -3.00 16.36
CA TYR A 129 3.17 -1.58 16.53
C TYR A 129 2.53 -0.74 15.42
N SER A 130 2.19 0.52 15.71
CA SER A 130 1.77 1.52 14.72
C SER A 130 2.67 2.75 14.80
N THR A 131 3.15 3.22 13.65
CA THR A 131 3.94 4.44 13.56
C THR A 131 3.03 5.68 13.52
N PRO A 132 3.54 6.87 13.91
CA PRO A 132 2.87 8.14 13.64
C PRO A 132 2.64 8.42 12.15
N SER A 133 3.38 7.73 11.26
CA SER A 133 3.26 7.84 9.80
C SER A 133 2.20 6.92 9.19
N LYS A 134 1.30 6.34 10.01
CA LYS A 134 0.19 5.47 9.57
C LYS A 134 0.65 4.16 8.94
N VAL A 135 1.70 3.59 9.51
CA VAL A 135 2.18 2.25 9.18
C VAL A 135 1.94 1.35 10.37
N THR A 136 1.22 0.24 10.17
CA THR A 136 0.97 -0.74 11.22
C THR A 136 1.65 -2.07 10.89
N TYR A 137 2.39 -2.59 11.86
CA TYR A 137 3.09 -3.86 11.76
C TYR A 137 2.28 -4.96 12.44
N TRP A 138 2.21 -6.11 11.77
CA TRP A 138 1.44 -7.27 12.22
C TRP A 138 2.27 -8.54 12.15
N TYR A 139 1.95 -9.48 13.04
CA TYR A 139 2.53 -10.82 13.06
C TYR A 139 1.45 -11.88 12.84
N GLY A 140 1.78 -12.85 11.98
CA GLY A 140 0.99 -14.03 11.68
C GLY A 140 1.66 -15.29 12.21
N ILE A 141 0.83 -16.25 12.64
CA ILE A 141 1.24 -17.59 13.12
C ILE A 141 0.91 -18.63 12.06
#